data_AF-X6MX27-F1
#
_entry.id   AF-X6MX27-F1
#
_cell.length_a   1.000
_cell.length_b   1.000
_cell.length_c   1.000
_cell.angle_alpha   90.00
_cell.angle_beta   90.00
_cell.angle_gamma   90.00
#
_symmetry.space_group_name_H-M   'P 1'
#
loop_
_entity.id
_entity.type
_entity.pdbx_description
1 polymer ?
#
loop_
_entity_poly.entity_id
_entity_poly.type
_entity_poly.pdbx_seq_one_letter_code
_entity_poly.pdbx_strand_id
1 'polypeptide(L)'
;DSEACSDAGVRLAMALTAQHHDKVFDGLLKHFPTGHVPSYYVMHSLAEIAKAHPLLLVPRLNDILGKVIPVLALIKKGSDQSVFTLCLGRFAKAILTFEEDADENQREQVNIIQFQTHCANAFDMVYTNWRKNTDNRFRLGIAEALGLLTEVMDPKAFAPKFSAVVDFFLISMKKEPPSNHYPLIS
;
A
#
# COMPACT_ATOMS: atom_id res chain seq x y z
N ASP A 1 -13.39 -21.32 10.10
CA ASP A 1 -14.70 -20.63 10.15
C ASP A 1 -14.59 -19.12 10.33
N SER A 2 -13.87 -18.60 11.33
CA SER A 2 -13.69 -17.14 11.53
C SER A 2 -13.02 -16.43 10.34
N GLU A 3 -12.01 -17.04 9.72
CA GLU A 3 -11.21 -16.43 8.63
C GLU A 3 -11.98 -16.41 7.28
N ALA A 4 -12.85 -17.40 7.04
CA ALA A 4 -13.71 -17.45 5.87
C ALA A 4 -14.84 -16.41 5.93
N CYS A 5 -15.42 -16.19 7.11
CA CYS A 5 -16.43 -15.15 7.32
C CYS A 5 -15.85 -13.74 7.10
N SER A 6 -14.59 -13.52 7.50
CA SER A 6 -13.92 -12.24 7.30
C SER A 6 -13.49 -11.98 5.86
N ASP A 7 -13.10 -13.00 5.10
CA ASP A 7 -12.82 -12.86 3.66
C ASP A 7 -14.10 -12.56 2.87
N ALA A 8 -15.22 -13.20 3.24
CA ALA A 8 -16.54 -12.87 2.69
C ALA A 8 -16.93 -11.41 2.94
N GLY A 9 -16.61 -10.87 4.12
CA GLY A 9 -16.82 -9.45 4.45
C GLY A 9 -16.03 -8.50 3.56
N VAL A 10 -14.75 -8.80 3.32
CA VAL A 10 -13.89 -8.01 2.40
C VAL A 10 -14.44 -8.03 0.98
N ARG A 11 -14.85 -9.21 0.49
CA ARG A 11 -15.43 -9.38 -0.86
C ARG A 11 -16.76 -8.64 -1.00
N LEU A 12 -17.59 -8.65 0.03
CA LEU A 12 -18.83 -7.87 0.06
C LEU A 12 -18.53 -6.37 0.01
N ALA A 13 -17.55 -5.88 0.79
CA ALA A 13 -17.17 -4.48 0.78
C ALA A 13 -16.74 -4.03 -0.62
N MET A 14 -15.89 -4.81 -1.31
CA MET A 14 -15.52 -4.54 -2.70
C MET A 14 -16.72 -4.47 -3.63
N ALA A 15 -17.60 -5.48 -3.58
CA ALA A 15 -18.78 -5.54 -4.44
C ALA A 15 -19.71 -4.34 -4.23
N LEU A 16 -19.85 -3.87 -2.98
CA LEU A 16 -20.64 -2.70 -2.65
C LEU A 16 -19.97 -1.39 -3.09
N THR A 17 -18.63 -1.31 -3.14
CA THR A 17 -17.93 -0.10 -3.59
C THR A 17 -18.32 0.28 -5.01
N ALA A 18 -18.50 -0.69 -5.90
CA ALA A 18 -18.93 -0.42 -7.28
C ALA A 18 -20.29 0.32 -7.37
N GLN A 19 -21.16 0.17 -6.37
CA GLN A 19 -22.51 0.75 -6.36
C GLN A 19 -22.65 1.94 -5.41
N HIS A 20 -21.94 1.90 -4.27
CA HIS A 20 -22.11 2.80 -3.14
C HIS A 20 -20.79 3.16 -2.47
N HIS A 21 -19.77 3.55 -3.27
CA HIS A 21 -18.42 3.81 -2.77
C HIS A 21 -18.37 4.78 -1.58
N ASP A 22 -19.14 5.88 -1.59
CA ASP A 22 -19.11 6.87 -0.50
C ASP A 22 -19.51 6.25 0.85
N LYS A 23 -20.60 5.48 0.86
CA LYS A 23 -21.09 4.81 2.08
C LYS A 23 -20.12 3.76 2.57
N VAL A 24 -19.48 3.02 1.65
CA VAL A 24 -18.48 2.01 2.00
C VAL A 24 -17.24 2.67 2.61
N PHE A 25 -16.72 3.74 1.99
CA PHE A 25 -15.57 4.47 2.51
C PHE A 25 -15.86 5.11 3.86
N ASP A 26 -16.99 5.78 4.01
CA ASP A 26 -17.39 6.39 5.29
C ASP A 26 -17.55 5.33 6.39
N GLY A 27 -18.14 4.18 6.05
CA GLY A 27 -18.27 3.03 6.95
C GLY A 27 -16.91 2.49 7.40
N LEU A 28 -15.99 2.25 6.47
CA LEU A 28 -14.63 1.78 6.78
C LEU A 28 -13.85 2.80 7.61
N LEU A 29 -13.91 4.08 7.24
CA LEU A 29 -13.19 5.16 7.90
C LEU A 29 -13.73 5.47 9.30
N LYS A 30 -15.02 5.22 9.57
CA LYS A 30 -15.58 5.26 10.93
C LYS A 30 -14.91 4.25 11.86
N HIS A 31 -14.45 3.11 11.33
CA HIS A 31 -13.68 2.10 12.06
C HIS A 31 -12.16 2.33 12.01
N PHE A 32 -11.72 3.47 11.49
CA PHE A 32 -10.33 3.92 11.54
C PHE A 32 -10.22 5.26 12.30
N PRO A 33 -10.28 5.22 13.64
CA PRO A 33 -10.13 6.42 14.46
C PRO A 33 -8.70 6.97 14.37
N THR A 34 -8.59 8.29 14.42
CA THR A 34 -7.30 8.99 14.34
C THR A 34 -6.37 8.53 15.48
N GLY A 35 -5.10 8.28 15.16
CA GLY A 35 -4.08 7.89 16.13
C GLY A 35 -4.14 6.44 16.61
N HIS A 36 -5.05 5.61 16.07
CA HIS A 36 -5.19 4.21 16.47
C HIS A 36 -5.00 3.29 15.27
N VAL A 37 -4.32 2.16 15.48
CA VAL A 37 -4.21 1.12 14.46
C VAL A 37 -5.59 0.47 14.26
N PRO A 38 -6.17 0.54 13.06
CA PRO A 38 -7.47 -0.06 12.75
C PRO A 38 -7.36 -1.59 12.74
N SER A 39 -8.50 -2.27 12.70
CA SER A 39 -8.50 -3.72 12.54
C SER A 39 -7.87 -4.14 11.21
N TYR A 40 -7.23 -5.32 11.20
CA TYR A 40 -6.64 -5.92 9.99
C TYR A 40 -7.60 -5.88 8.80
N TYR A 41 -8.88 -6.23 9.01
CA TYR A 41 -9.87 -6.33 7.93
C TYR A 41 -10.29 -4.99 7.35
N VAL A 42 -10.24 -3.89 8.13
CA VAL A 42 -10.46 -2.55 7.58
C VAL A 42 -9.35 -2.20 6.60
N MET A 43 -8.09 -2.44 6.98
CA MET A 43 -6.95 -2.19 6.10
C MET A 43 -6.93 -3.13 4.89
N HIS A 44 -7.21 -4.40 5.10
CA HIS A 44 -7.28 -5.37 4.02
C HIS A 44 -8.41 -5.03 3.03
N SER A 45 -9.57 -4.57 3.52
CA SER A 45 -10.66 -4.11 2.65
C SER A 45 -10.26 -2.91 1.81
N LEU A 46 -9.62 -1.90 2.41
CA LEU A 46 -9.12 -0.75 1.67
C LEU A 46 -8.08 -1.17 0.62
N ALA A 47 -7.19 -2.11 0.95
CA ALA A 47 -6.21 -2.65 0.04
C ALA A 47 -6.86 -3.39 -1.15
N GLU A 48 -7.87 -4.22 -0.91
CA GLU A 48 -8.59 -4.93 -1.99
C GLU A 48 -9.42 -3.97 -2.85
N ILE A 49 -10.04 -2.96 -2.24
CA ILE A 49 -10.75 -1.90 -2.98
C ILE A 49 -9.78 -1.10 -3.86
N ALA A 50 -8.58 -0.77 -3.37
CA ALA A 50 -7.56 -0.07 -4.17
C ALA A 50 -7.21 -0.82 -5.45
N LYS A 51 -7.12 -2.14 -5.35
CA LYS A 51 -6.83 -3.02 -6.48
C LYS A 51 -8.01 -3.13 -7.44
N ALA A 52 -9.24 -3.23 -6.94
CA ALA A 52 -10.43 -3.47 -7.76
C ALA A 52 -11.02 -2.18 -8.37
N HIS A 53 -10.92 -1.06 -7.67
CA HIS A 53 -11.60 0.20 -7.99
C HIS A 53 -10.69 1.42 -7.79
N PRO A 54 -9.54 1.51 -8.51
CA PRO A 54 -8.58 2.61 -8.34
C PRO A 54 -9.21 3.98 -8.62
N LEU A 55 -10.03 4.10 -9.67
CA LEU A 55 -10.72 5.36 -10.03
C LEU A 55 -11.69 5.88 -8.97
N LEU A 56 -12.25 4.99 -8.15
CA LEU A 56 -13.15 5.36 -7.05
C LEU A 56 -12.38 5.68 -5.76
N LEU A 57 -11.27 4.98 -5.52
CA LEU A 57 -10.48 5.15 -4.30
C LEU A 57 -9.64 6.43 -4.32
N VAL A 58 -8.93 6.70 -5.43
CA VAL A 58 -7.91 7.76 -5.48
C VAL A 58 -8.46 9.15 -5.09
N PRO A 59 -9.67 9.58 -5.50
CA PRO A 59 -10.26 10.83 -5.01
C PRO A 59 -10.43 10.92 -3.48
N ARG A 60 -10.57 9.78 -2.79
CA ARG A 60 -10.69 9.69 -1.32
C ARG A 60 -9.34 9.40 -0.62
N LEU A 61 -8.29 9.14 -1.39
CA LEU A 61 -7.06 8.54 -0.88
C LEU A 61 -6.25 9.49 0.00
N ASN A 62 -6.37 10.80 -0.19
CA ASN A 62 -5.73 11.78 0.68
C ASN A 62 -6.22 11.68 2.12
N ASP A 63 -7.53 11.55 2.33
CA ASP A 63 -8.13 11.37 3.67
C ASP A 63 -7.68 10.05 4.31
N ILE A 64 -7.62 8.99 3.50
CA ILE A 64 -7.18 7.67 3.93
C ILE A 64 -5.71 7.71 4.34
N LEU A 65 -4.83 8.28 3.50
CA LEU A 65 -3.40 8.42 3.80
C LEU A 65 -3.17 9.32 5.01
N GLY A 66 -3.96 10.38 5.18
CA GLY A 66 -3.95 11.23 6.38
C GLY A 66 -4.18 10.46 7.69
N LYS A 67 -4.90 9.33 7.64
CA LYS A 67 -5.10 8.41 8.78
C LYS A 67 -4.05 7.31 8.85
N VAL A 68 -3.61 6.78 7.71
CA VAL A 68 -2.64 5.68 7.61
C VAL A 68 -1.25 6.10 8.05
N ILE A 69 -0.73 7.21 7.50
CA ILE A 69 0.67 7.61 7.72
C ILE A 69 1.01 7.80 9.21
N PRO A 70 0.19 8.51 10.02
CA PRO A 70 0.50 8.73 11.43
C PRO A 70 0.59 7.46 12.27
N VAL A 71 -0.15 6.41 11.89
CA VAL A 71 -0.20 5.16 12.69
C VAL A 71 0.89 4.17 12.31
N LEU A 72 1.60 4.36 11.19
CA LEU A 72 2.66 3.45 10.76
C LEU A 72 3.75 3.26 11.83
N ALA A 73 4.10 4.34 12.57
CA ALA A 73 5.08 4.28 13.66
C ALA A 73 4.59 3.44 14.87
N LEU A 74 3.28 3.24 15.01
CA LEU A 74 2.68 2.49 16.12
C LEU A 74 2.67 0.98 15.84
N ILE A 75 2.89 0.56 14.59
CA ILE A 75 2.79 -0.83 14.16
C ILE A 75 4.05 -1.60 14.55
N LYS A 76 3.88 -2.56 15.46
CA LYS A 76 4.97 -3.43 15.96
C LYS A 76 4.81 -4.90 15.60
N LYS A 77 3.59 -5.36 15.33
CA LYS A 77 3.29 -6.76 15.04
C LYS A 77 3.54 -7.07 13.56
N GLY A 78 4.19 -8.19 13.25
CA GLY A 78 4.52 -8.58 11.88
C GLY A 78 3.31 -8.76 10.97
N SER A 79 2.20 -9.28 11.50
CA SER A 79 0.92 -9.41 10.77
C SER A 79 0.35 -8.06 10.34
N ASP A 80 0.41 -7.07 11.25
CA ASP A 80 -0.07 -5.71 10.98
C ASP A 80 0.86 -5.00 10.01
N GLN A 81 2.18 -5.19 10.14
CA GLN A 81 3.14 -4.66 9.15
C GLN A 81 2.86 -5.23 7.76
N SER A 82 2.56 -6.53 7.66
CA SER A 82 2.26 -7.19 6.38
C SER A 82 1.03 -6.61 5.68
N VAL A 83 -0.08 -6.40 6.40
CA VAL A 83 -1.29 -5.83 5.79
C VAL A 83 -1.11 -4.36 5.41
N PHE A 84 -0.37 -3.59 6.21
CA PHE A 84 -0.08 -2.19 5.88
C PHE A 84 0.88 -2.08 4.70
N THR A 85 1.89 -2.93 4.61
CA THR A 85 2.78 -3.03 3.44
C THR A 85 1.98 -3.33 2.17
N LEU A 86 1.10 -4.33 2.21
CA LEU A 86 0.20 -4.66 1.09
C LEU A 86 -0.66 -3.45 0.70
N CYS A 87 -1.26 -2.79 1.70
CA CYS A 87 -2.14 -1.66 1.48
C CYS A 87 -1.42 -0.47 0.85
N LEU A 88 -0.23 -0.12 1.34
CA LEU A 88 0.58 0.98 0.81
C LEU A 88 1.01 0.74 -0.63
N GLY A 89 1.46 -0.48 -0.95
CA GLY A 89 1.80 -0.84 -2.33
C GLY A 89 0.61 -0.72 -3.26
N ARG A 90 -0.56 -1.21 -2.84
CA ARG A 90 -1.79 -1.11 -3.65
C ARG A 90 -2.33 0.31 -3.78
N PHE A 91 -2.16 1.15 -2.77
CA PHE A 91 -2.48 2.58 -2.88
C PHE A 91 -1.57 3.26 -3.90
N ALA A 92 -0.27 3.01 -3.84
CA ALA A 92 0.67 3.53 -4.83
C ALA A 92 0.32 3.04 -6.24
N LYS A 93 0.02 1.75 -6.41
CA LYS A 93 -0.41 1.21 -7.70
C LYS A 93 -1.73 1.82 -8.18
N ALA A 94 -2.70 2.04 -7.29
CA ALA A 94 -3.96 2.68 -7.63
C ALA A 94 -3.78 4.12 -8.10
N ILE A 95 -2.84 4.88 -7.50
CA ILE A 95 -2.48 6.22 -7.94
C ILE A 95 -1.91 6.19 -9.36
N LEU A 96 -0.96 5.28 -9.64
CA LEU A 96 -0.36 5.13 -10.97
C LEU A 96 -1.41 4.73 -12.02
N THR A 97 -2.27 3.77 -11.69
CA THR A 97 -3.38 3.37 -12.58
C THR A 97 -4.38 4.51 -12.79
N PHE A 98 -4.64 5.34 -11.79
CA PHE A 98 -5.47 6.54 -11.96
C PHE A 98 -4.84 7.53 -12.93
N GLU A 99 -3.52 7.77 -12.84
CA GLU A 99 -2.82 8.65 -13.78
C GLU A 99 -2.91 8.14 -15.24
N GLU A 100 -2.88 6.83 -15.42
CA GLU A 100 -3.02 6.17 -16.72
C GLU A 100 -4.46 6.25 -17.24
N ASP A 101 -5.45 5.87 -16.42
CA ASP A 101 -6.83 5.58 -16.85
C ASP A 101 -7.84 6.71 -16.63
N ALA A 102 -7.54 7.71 -15.79
CA ALA A 102 -8.50 8.76 -15.46
C ALA A 102 -8.86 9.61 -16.68
N ASP A 103 -10.14 10.01 -16.76
CA ASP A 103 -10.61 10.97 -17.75
C ASP A 103 -10.16 12.41 -17.42
N GLU A 104 -10.44 13.34 -18.33
CA GLU A 104 -10.01 14.74 -18.20
C GLU A 104 -10.63 15.43 -16.97
N ASN A 105 -11.92 15.19 -16.69
CA ASN A 105 -12.61 15.77 -15.54
C ASN A 105 -12.02 15.26 -14.22
N GLN A 106 -11.65 13.99 -14.17
CA GLN A 106 -11.01 13.36 -13.02
C GLN A 106 -9.60 13.93 -12.77
N ARG A 107 -8.82 14.18 -13.82
CA ARG A 107 -7.47 14.76 -13.74
C ARG A 107 -7.48 16.24 -13.30
N GLU A 108 -8.53 16.97 -13.60
CA GLU A 108 -8.70 18.34 -13.09
C GLU A 108 -8.90 18.38 -11.56
N GLN A 109 -9.54 17.35 -11.00
CA GLN A 109 -9.84 17.28 -9.57
C GLN A 109 -8.71 16.64 -8.75
N VAL A 110 -7.99 15.69 -9.34
CA VAL A 110 -7.02 14.86 -8.63
C VAL A 110 -5.70 14.84 -9.39
N ASN A 111 -4.65 15.33 -8.74
CA ASN A 111 -3.30 15.35 -9.30
C ASN A 111 -2.36 14.45 -8.49
N ILE A 112 -1.51 13.67 -9.15
CA ILE A 112 -0.53 12.76 -8.50
C ILE A 112 0.39 13.48 -7.49
N ILE A 113 0.72 14.75 -7.74
CA ILE A 113 1.61 15.55 -6.89
C ILE A 113 1.12 15.62 -5.44
N GLN A 114 -0.20 15.61 -5.21
CA GLN A 114 -0.76 15.70 -3.85
C GLN A 114 -0.41 14.48 -2.98
N PHE A 115 -0.06 13.35 -3.60
CA PHE A 115 0.28 12.12 -2.90
C PHE A 115 1.78 11.97 -2.64
N GLN A 116 2.64 12.73 -3.33
CA GLN A 116 4.11 12.60 -3.27
C GLN A 116 4.65 12.63 -1.84
N THR A 117 4.21 13.59 -1.03
CA THR A 117 4.65 13.72 0.36
C THR A 117 4.17 12.56 1.23
N HIS A 118 2.94 12.09 1.03
CA HIS A 118 2.43 10.92 1.76
C HIS A 118 3.21 9.65 1.39
N CYS A 119 3.49 9.43 0.11
CA CYS A 119 4.27 8.31 -0.36
C CYS A 119 5.72 8.35 0.14
N ALA A 120 6.36 9.52 0.17
CA ALA A 120 7.70 9.70 0.72
C ALA A 120 7.76 9.38 2.22
N ASN A 121 6.78 9.84 3.00
CA ASN A 121 6.70 9.55 4.43
C ASN A 121 6.43 8.06 4.70
N ALA A 122 5.55 7.44 3.91
CA ALA A 122 5.30 6.00 3.98
C ALA A 122 6.58 5.20 3.69
N PHE A 123 7.27 5.57 2.62
CA PHE A 123 8.53 4.96 2.20
C PHE A 123 9.55 4.98 3.35
N ASP A 124 9.79 6.15 3.93
CA ASP A 124 10.79 6.30 4.99
C ASP A 124 10.45 5.49 6.24
N MET A 125 9.17 5.47 6.62
CA MET A 125 8.71 4.72 7.78
C MET A 125 8.89 3.20 7.57
N VAL A 126 8.46 2.69 6.42
CA VAL A 126 8.55 1.26 6.08
C VAL A 126 10.01 0.84 5.94
N TYR A 127 10.80 1.59 5.15
CA TYR A 127 12.21 1.30 4.91
C TYR A 127 13.02 1.33 6.21
N THR A 128 12.80 2.32 7.07
CA THR A 128 13.61 2.47 8.29
C THR A 128 13.23 1.42 9.35
N ASN A 129 11.92 1.20 9.54
CA ASN A 129 11.44 0.46 10.71
C ASN A 129 11.17 -1.02 10.43
N TRP A 130 10.77 -1.38 9.21
CA TRP A 130 10.28 -2.74 8.94
C TRP A 130 11.27 -3.61 8.15
N ARG A 131 12.33 -3.02 7.58
CA ARG A 131 13.38 -3.75 6.83
C ARG A 131 14.15 -4.82 7.62
N LYS A 132 14.12 -4.75 8.95
CA LYS A 132 14.85 -5.69 9.84
C LYS A 132 14.17 -7.05 9.97
N ASN A 133 12.94 -7.18 9.46
CA ASN A 133 12.20 -8.42 9.52
C ASN A 133 12.86 -9.50 8.64
N THR A 134 13.02 -10.70 9.20
CA THR A 134 13.76 -11.80 8.58
C THR A 134 12.91 -12.69 7.67
N ASP A 135 11.58 -12.59 7.73
CA ASP A 135 10.67 -13.38 6.89
C ASP A 135 10.80 -13.00 5.40
N ASN A 136 11.14 -13.97 4.56
CA ASN A 136 11.41 -13.75 3.14
C ASN A 136 10.18 -13.21 2.38
N ARG A 137 8.98 -13.74 2.64
CA ARG A 137 7.75 -13.32 1.93
C ARG A 137 7.39 -11.89 2.32
N PHE A 138 7.57 -11.55 3.59
CA PHE A 138 7.35 -10.19 4.05
C PHE A 138 8.39 -9.20 3.47
N ARG A 139 9.67 -9.59 3.36
CA ARG A 139 10.69 -8.76 2.69
C ARG A 139 10.37 -8.48 1.22
N LEU A 140 9.87 -9.46 0.49
CA LEU A 140 9.43 -9.28 -0.90
C LEU A 140 8.24 -8.34 -1.00
N GLY A 141 7.24 -8.48 -0.12
CA GLY A 141 6.13 -7.54 -0.06
C GLY A 141 6.57 -6.11 0.26
N ILE A 142 7.54 -5.94 1.17
CA ILE A 142 8.14 -4.62 1.44
C ILE A 142 8.84 -4.08 0.20
N ALA A 143 9.59 -4.93 -0.52
CA ALA A 143 10.30 -4.53 -1.72
C ALA A 143 9.37 -3.98 -2.79
N GLU A 144 8.31 -4.72 -3.09
CA GLU A 144 7.29 -4.35 -4.06
C GLU A 144 6.61 -3.03 -3.66
N ALA A 145 6.17 -2.91 -2.40
CA ALA A 145 5.53 -1.70 -1.93
C ALA A 145 6.45 -0.46 -1.99
N LEU A 146 7.72 -0.60 -1.61
CA LEU A 146 8.70 0.50 -1.67
C LEU A 146 9.02 0.91 -3.12
N GLY A 147 9.05 -0.05 -4.05
CA GLY A 147 9.21 0.23 -5.47
C GLY A 147 8.04 1.07 -6.01
N LEU A 148 6.81 0.62 -5.77
CA LEU A 148 5.60 1.34 -6.19
C LEU A 148 5.50 2.74 -5.56
N LEU A 149 5.85 2.88 -4.28
CA LEU A 149 5.88 4.20 -3.61
C LEU A 149 6.88 5.14 -4.29
N THR A 150 8.03 4.61 -4.70
CA THR A 150 9.09 5.39 -5.37
C THR A 150 8.64 5.94 -6.71
N GLU A 151 7.82 5.19 -7.46
CA GLU A 151 7.25 5.64 -8.73
C GLU A 151 6.30 6.83 -8.56
N VAL A 152 5.62 6.94 -7.42
CA VAL A 152 4.70 8.05 -7.12
C VAL A 152 5.43 9.28 -6.56
N MET A 153 6.54 9.08 -5.85
CA MET A 153 7.29 10.14 -5.17
C MET A 153 7.95 11.15 -6.13
N ASP A 154 8.25 12.36 -5.64
CA ASP A 154 9.14 13.28 -6.36
C ASP A 154 10.53 12.61 -6.52
N PRO A 155 11.07 12.48 -7.74
CA PRO A 155 12.41 11.94 -7.97
C PRO A 155 13.50 12.63 -7.14
N LYS A 156 13.36 13.92 -6.83
CA LYS A 156 14.31 14.67 -5.98
C LYS A 156 14.28 14.20 -4.53
N ALA A 157 13.11 13.79 -4.03
CA ALA A 157 12.97 13.23 -2.69
C ALA A 157 13.58 11.82 -2.58
N PHE A 158 13.57 11.06 -3.69
CA PHE A 158 14.13 9.71 -3.73
C PHE A 158 15.65 9.67 -3.98
N ALA A 159 16.19 10.60 -4.77
CA ALA A 159 17.60 10.56 -5.20
C ALA A 159 18.63 10.35 -4.06
N PRO A 160 18.51 11.00 -2.88
CA PRO A 160 19.45 10.77 -1.77
C PRO A 160 19.38 9.36 -1.16
N LYS A 161 18.25 8.66 -1.34
CA LYS A 161 17.96 7.34 -0.76
C LYS A 161 18.40 6.19 -1.68
N PHE A 162 18.59 6.47 -2.98
CA PHE A 162 18.82 5.48 -4.03
C PHE A 162 19.89 4.45 -3.67
N SER A 163 21.11 4.88 -3.30
CA SER A 163 22.23 3.98 -3.03
C SER A 163 21.92 2.98 -1.92
N ALA A 164 21.37 3.45 -0.79
CA ALA A 164 21.05 2.61 0.35
C ALA A 164 19.91 1.61 0.06
N VAL A 165 18.98 2.00 -0.82
CA VAL A 165 17.85 1.17 -1.23
C VAL A 165 18.32 0.07 -2.18
N VAL A 166 19.16 0.41 -3.16
CA VAL A 166 19.80 -0.56 -4.07
C VAL A 166 20.62 -1.58 -3.29
N ASP A 167 21.47 -1.13 -2.36
CA ASP A 167 22.27 -2.02 -1.52
C ASP A 167 21.40 -2.99 -0.71
N PHE A 168 20.33 -2.48 -0.10
CA PHE A 168 19.37 -3.29 0.64
C PHE A 168 18.71 -4.37 -0.24
N PHE A 169 18.32 -4.03 -1.46
CA PHE A 169 17.71 -4.98 -2.38
C PHE A 169 18.69 -6.01 -2.91
N LEU A 170 19.90 -5.60 -3.30
CA LEU A 170 20.95 -6.52 -3.75
C LEU A 170 21.31 -7.53 -2.66
N ILE A 171 21.39 -7.11 -1.40
CA ILE A 171 21.61 -8.02 -0.26
C ILE A 171 20.42 -8.95 -0.05
N SER A 172 19.19 -8.45 -0.20
CA SER A 172 17.98 -9.25 -0.01
C SER A 172 17.83 -10.34 -1.08
N MET A 173 18.13 -10.03 -2.34
CA MET A 173 18.12 -10.99 -3.46
C MET A 173 19.16 -12.11 -3.29
N LYS A 174 20.37 -11.77 -2.81
CA LYS A 174 21.43 -12.77 -2.54
C LYS A 174 21.07 -13.77 -1.44
N LYS A 175 20.11 -13.44 -0.58
CA LYS A 175 19.64 -14.30 0.51
C LYS A 175 18.51 -15.24 0.09
N GLU A 176 18.02 -15.13 -1.14
CA GLU A 176 16.98 -16.03 -1.64
C GLU A 176 17.55 -17.40 -2.00
N PRO A 177 16.94 -18.50 -1.52
CA PRO A 177 17.38 -19.83 -1.87
C PRO A 177 17.20 -20.08 -3.38
N PRO A 178 18.13 -20.82 -4.02
CA PRO A 178 18.11 -21.09 -5.46
C PRO A 178 16.85 -21.83 -5.95
N SER A 179 16.05 -22.42 -5.05
CA SER A 179 14.79 -23.11 -5.39
C SER A 179 13.68 -22.18 -5.92
N ASN A 180 13.83 -20.86 -5.78
CA ASN A 180 12.91 -19.86 -6.34
C ASN A 180 13.41 -19.23 -7.65
N HIS A 181 14.59 -19.62 -8.14
CA HIS A 181 15.06 -19.22 -9.46
C HIS A 181 14.32 -20.09 -10.48
N TYR A 182 13.65 -19.48 -11.46
CA TYR A 182 13.10 -20.22 -12.59
C TYR A 182 14.18 -21.16 -13.14
N PRO A 183 13.85 -22.42 -13.48
CA PRO A 183 14.80 -23.25 -14.20
C PRO A 183 15.14 -22.50 -15.48
N LEU A 184 16.39 -22.04 -15.59
CA LEU A 184 16.92 -21.58 -16.87
C LEU A 184 16.88 -22.81 -17.78
N ILE A 185 15.88 -22.83 -18.66
CA ILE A 185 15.83 -23.79 -19.76
C ILE A 185 17.04 -23.45 -20.62
N SER A 186 18.12 -24.23 -20.45
CA SER A 186 19.28 -24.27 -21.34
C SER A 186 18.94 -25.02 -22.62
#